data_AF-A0A9N9J5C2-F1
#
_entry.id   AF-A0A9N9J5C2-F1
#
_cell.length_a   1.000
_cell.length_b   1.000
_cell.length_c   1.000
_cell.angle_alpha   90.00
_cell.angle_beta   90.00
_cell.angle_gamma   90.00
#
_symmetry.space_group_name_H-M   'P 1'
#
loop_
_entity.id
_entity.type
_entity.pdbx_description
1 polymer ?
#
loop_
_entity_poly.entity_id
_entity_poly.type
_entity_poly.pdbx_seq_one_letter_code
_entity_poly.pdbx_strand_id
1 'polypeptide(L)'
;VSKQEDPLKRFLNVVRYYISGWHIKPKGVKKPYNPVLGEFFRARWHFSDNTEACFVAEQVSHHPPISAYYYASPENNLIICGDIRPKSRFLGNSAATLMQGESKIIFTNRPGEIYRIEMPNVYARGILFGRMVMELGDNSTGFFTGAYNSIYGKIKRESTGEALYEITGKWSDIMYIKNLETGQKEVLFSVQDSKICQKTVAPEGEQEENESRRLWSKVTSALIGRNLDLATDEKTLIEDNQ
;
A
#
# COMPACT_ATOMS: atom_id res chain seq x y z
N VAL A 1 8.68 -7.88 -15.06
CA VAL A 1 7.24 -7.92 -15.42
C VAL A 1 6.99 -7.33 -16.81
N SER A 2 7.48 -6.12 -17.09
CA SER A 2 7.34 -5.43 -18.40
C SER A 2 7.82 -6.22 -19.63
N LYS A 3 8.85 -7.06 -19.46
CA LYS A 3 9.43 -7.94 -20.50
C LYS A 3 8.71 -9.29 -20.70
N GLN A 4 7.70 -9.61 -19.89
CA GLN A 4 6.91 -10.83 -20.09
C GLN A 4 6.03 -10.64 -21.33
N GLU A 5 6.05 -11.56 -22.30
CA GLU A 5 5.30 -11.43 -23.57
C GLU A 5 3.84 -11.88 -23.43
N ASP A 6 3.59 -12.96 -22.70
CA ASP A 6 2.24 -13.49 -22.48
C ASP A 6 1.41 -12.50 -21.63
N PRO A 7 0.30 -11.93 -22.16
CA PRO A 7 -0.50 -10.94 -21.45
C PRO A 7 -1.13 -11.47 -20.16
N LEU A 8 -1.54 -12.74 -20.14
CA LEU A 8 -2.14 -13.36 -18.96
C LEU A 8 -1.07 -13.53 -17.87
N LYS A 9 0.10 -14.10 -18.20
CA LYS A 9 1.22 -14.21 -17.24
C LYS A 9 1.69 -12.84 -16.76
N ARG A 10 1.66 -11.82 -17.61
CA ARG A 10 1.99 -10.44 -17.21
C ARG A 10 0.96 -9.88 -16.22
N PHE A 11 -0.33 -10.08 -16.47
CA PHE A 11 -1.40 -9.74 -15.54
C PHE A 11 -1.26 -10.48 -14.20
N LEU A 12 -0.97 -11.79 -14.22
CA LEU A 12 -0.72 -12.57 -13.00
C LEU A 12 0.45 -11.99 -12.17
N ASN A 13 1.52 -11.56 -12.84
CA ASN A 13 2.66 -10.91 -12.18
C ASN A 13 2.31 -9.55 -11.59
N VAL A 14 1.45 -8.76 -12.25
CA VAL A 14 0.94 -7.49 -11.71
C VAL A 14 0.09 -7.73 -10.46
N VAL A 15 -0.81 -8.71 -10.50
CA VAL A 15 -1.62 -9.11 -9.33
C VAL A 15 -0.72 -9.55 -8.18
N ARG A 16 0.26 -10.43 -8.46
CA ARG A 16 1.25 -10.89 -7.46
C ARG A 16 2.00 -9.72 -6.83
N TYR A 17 2.49 -8.79 -7.65
CA TYR A 17 3.15 -7.57 -7.18
C TYR A 17 2.24 -6.80 -6.21
N TYR A 18 1.02 -6.50 -6.62
CA TYR A 18 0.11 -5.66 -5.84
C TYR A 18 -0.21 -6.27 -4.48
N ILE A 19 -0.58 -7.55 -4.45
CA ILE A 19 -0.97 -8.22 -3.20
C ILE A 19 0.23 -8.48 -2.27
N SER A 20 1.45 -8.54 -2.82
CA SER A 20 2.67 -8.82 -2.02
C SER A 20 3.03 -7.71 -1.04
N GLY A 21 2.58 -6.47 -1.25
CA GLY A 21 2.99 -5.33 -0.41
C GLY A 21 2.27 -5.22 0.94
N TRP A 22 1.08 -5.78 1.08
CA TRP A 22 0.18 -5.49 2.22
C TRP A 22 0.64 -6.03 3.56
N HIS A 23 1.50 -7.06 3.56
CA HIS A 23 2.08 -7.60 4.80
C HIS A 23 3.11 -6.65 5.45
N ILE A 24 3.64 -5.68 4.70
CA ILE A 24 4.61 -4.69 5.19
C ILE A 24 3.84 -3.62 5.96
N LYS A 25 3.66 -3.86 7.26
CA LYS A 25 2.91 -2.98 8.16
C LYS A 25 3.59 -2.87 9.53
N PRO A 26 3.37 -1.77 10.28
CA PRO A 26 3.85 -1.69 11.65
C PRO A 26 3.20 -2.77 12.53
N LYS A 27 3.92 -3.18 13.59
CA LYS A 27 3.32 -4.02 14.64
C LYS A 27 2.29 -3.21 15.42
N GLY A 28 1.14 -3.83 15.69
CA GLY A 28 0.02 -3.21 16.41
C GLY A 28 -0.90 -2.37 15.52
N VAL A 29 -1.86 -1.69 16.14
CA VAL A 29 -2.81 -0.82 15.45
C VAL A 29 -2.28 0.61 15.54
N LYS A 30 -1.64 1.06 14.47
CA LYS A 30 -1.07 2.41 14.34
C LYS A 30 -1.52 3.02 13.02
N LYS A 31 -1.82 4.32 13.04
CA LYS A 31 -2.14 5.13 11.85
C LYS A 31 -0.91 5.98 11.49
N PRO A 32 -0.58 6.17 10.20
CA PRO A 32 0.40 7.18 9.81
C PRO A 32 -0.03 8.59 10.22
N TYR A 33 0.91 9.53 10.24
CA TYR A 33 0.59 10.96 10.38
C TYR A 33 -0.32 11.42 9.25
N ASN A 34 -1.15 12.43 9.52
CA ASN A 34 -1.95 13.09 8.50
C ASN A 34 -1.06 14.16 7.84
N PRO A 35 -0.63 14.00 6.57
CA PRO A 35 0.32 14.94 6.00
C PRO A 35 -0.27 16.35 5.88
N VAL A 36 0.59 17.34 6.00
CA VAL A 36 0.22 18.75 5.85
C VAL A 36 0.22 19.17 4.38
N LEU A 37 -0.42 20.30 4.02
CA LEU A 37 -0.51 20.71 2.61
C LEU A 37 0.89 21.04 2.05
N GLY A 38 1.23 20.48 0.89
CA GLY A 38 2.55 20.66 0.28
C GLY A 38 3.67 19.88 0.97
N GLU A 39 3.35 19.03 1.95
CA GLU A 39 4.30 18.03 2.46
C GLU A 39 4.66 17.06 1.34
N PHE A 40 5.95 16.76 1.20
CA PHE A 40 6.40 15.80 0.20
C PHE A 40 7.41 14.79 0.75
N PHE A 41 7.56 13.67 0.07
CA PHE A 41 8.51 12.61 0.42
C PHE A 41 9.21 12.08 -0.82
N ARG A 42 10.54 11.97 -0.77
CA ARG A 42 11.36 11.39 -1.83
C ARG A 42 12.10 10.15 -1.34
N ALA A 43 12.21 9.15 -2.19
CA ALA A 43 13.01 7.96 -1.91
C ALA A 43 13.61 7.37 -3.19
N ARG A 44 14.67 6.58 -3.01
CA ARG A 44 15.31 5.80 -4.08
C ARG A 44 15.45 4.35 -3.68
N TRP A 45 15.49 3.46 -4.67
CA TRP A 45 15.86 2.06 -4.51
C TRP A 45 17.03 1.77 -5.44
N HIS A 46 18.03 1.06 -4.92
CA HIS A 46 19.12 0.49 -5.70
C HIS A 46 18.94 -1.03 -5.68
N PHE A 47 18.76 -1.63 -6.85
CA PHE A 47 18.51 -3.06 -6.98
C PHE A 47 19.82 -3.83 -7.20
N SER A 48 19.78 -5.15 -6.95
CA SER A 48 20.96 -6.03 -7.08
C SER A 48 21.48 -6.17 -8.51
N ASP A 49 20.67 -5.83 -9.51
CA ASP A 49 21.02 -5.83 -10.92
C ASP A 49 21.56 -4.47 -11.40
N ASN A 50 21.90 -3.57 -10.47
CA ASN A 50 22.37 -2.21 -10.70
C ASN A 50 21.36 -1.28 -11.39
N THR A 51 20.08 -1.65 -11.42
CA THR A 51 19.01 -0.73 -11.81
C THR A 51 18.56 0.10 -10.62
N GLU A 52 17.96 1.26 -10.90
CA GLU A 52 17.43 2.14 -9.86
C GLU A 52 15.92 2.39 -10.02
N ALA A 53 15.32 2.89 -8.94
CA ALA A 53 14.02 3.51 -9.00
C ALA A 53 13.95 4.73 -8.09
N CYS A 54 13.12 5.69 -8.48
CA CYS A 54 12.80 6.86 -7.68
C CYS A 54 11.31 6.88 -7.31
N PHE A 55 11.01 7.49 -6.17
CA PHE A 55 9.66 7.74 -5.70
C PHE A 55 9.57 9.18 -5.21
N VAL A 56 8.47 9.84 -5.57
CA VAL A 56 8.06 11.13 -5.04
C VAL A 56 6.59 11.04 -4.67
N ALA A 57 6.22 11.59 -3.52
CA ALA A 57 4.83 11.81 -3.15
C ALA A 57 4.66 13.22 -2.59
N GLU A 58 3.47 13.78 -2.73
CA GLU A 58 3.10 15.10 -2.25
C GLU A 58 1.66 15.12 -1.76
N GLN A 59 1.41 15.81 -0.65
CA GLN A 59 0.08 16.10 -0.16
C GLN A 59 -0.50 17.30 -0.93
N VAL A 60 -1.29 17.00 -1.96
CA VAL A 60 -1.84 18.01 -2.89
C VAL A 60 -3.16 18.63 -2.41
N SER A 61 -3.77 18.07 -1.35
CA SER A 61 -4.96 18.65 -0.71
C SER A 61 -5.06 18.21 0.74
N HIS A 62 -5.49 19.09 1.64
CA HIS A 62 -5.69 18.77 3.07
C HIS A 62 -7.18 18.55 3.42
N HIS A 63 -8.08 19.31 2.80
CA HIS A 63 -9.53 19.24 3.01
C HIS A 63 -10.29 19.20 1.67
N PRO A 64 -10.60 18.00 1.13
CA PRO A 64 -10.32 16.67 1.68
C PRO A 64 -8.84 16.25 1.55
N PRO A 65 -8.34 15.29 2.35
CA PRO A 65 -6.95 14.85 2.25
C PRO A 65 -6.71 14.06 0.95
N ILE A 66 -5.72 14.50 0.16
CA ILE A 66 -5.29 13.84 -1.07
C ILE A 66 -3.76 13.86 -1.13
N SER A 67 -3.15 12.69 -1.25
CA SER A 67 -1.72 12.54 -1.54
C SER A 67 -1.55 11.97 -2.94
N ALA A 68 -0.78 12.63 -3.80
CA ALA A 68 -0.39 12.11 -5.11
C ALA A 68 1.01 11.47 -5.00
N TYR A 69 1.28 10.45 -5.81
CA TYR A 69 2.60 9.82 -5.84
C TYR A 69 3.00 9.37 -7.24
N TYR A 70 4.30 9.29 -7.44
CA TYR A 70 4.95 8.89 -8.68
C TYR A 70 6.19 8.05 -8.35
N TYR A 71 6.25 6.87 -8.94
CA TYR A 71 7.37 5.95 -8.91
C TYR A 71 7.83 5.69 -10.33
N ALA A 72 9.13 5.75 -10.58
CA ALA A 72 9.70 5.37 -11.86
C ALA A 72 10.92 4.48 -11.69
N SER A 73 10.99 3.44 -12.52
CA SER A 73 12.19 2.63 -12.76
C SER A 73 12.41 2.56 -14.27
N PRO A 74 13.12 3.54 -14.84
CA PRO A 74 13.29 3.69 -16.30
C PRO A 74 13.88 2.46 -16.98
N GLU A 75 14.92 1.86 -16.41
CA GLU A 75 15.64 0.69 -16.93
C GLU A 75 14.73 -0.56 -16.97
N ASN A 76 13.75 -0.61 -16.06
CA ASN A 76 12.75 -1.66 -15.98
C ASN A 76 11.48 -1.34 -16.78
N ASN A 77 11.43 -0.20 -17.48
CA ASN A 77 10.29 0.28 -18.25
C ASN A 77 9.01 0.34 -17.41
N LEU A 78 9.11 0.83 -16.18
CA LEU A 78 8.03 0.81 -15.20
C LEU A 78 7.78 2.20 -14.64
N ILE A 79 6.53 2.66 -14.74
CA ILE A 79 6.01 3.82 -14.02
C ILE A 79 4.83 3.34 -13.18
N ILE A 80 4.77 3.80 -11.93
CA ILE A 80 3.60 3.62 -11.07
C ILE A 80 3.20 5.00 -10.56
N CYS A 81 1.99 5.43 -10.81
CA CYS A 81 1.51 6.73 -10.35
C CYS A 81 0.06 6.65 -9.90
N GLY A 82 -0.34 7.55 -9.02
CA GLY A 82 -1.68 7.54 -8.51
C GLY A 82 -1.91 8.55 -7.41
N ASP A 83 -3.05 8.41 -6.77
CA ASP A 83 -3.43 9.21 -5.63
C ASP A 83 -4.11 8.37 -4.55
N ILE A 84 -4.06 8.86 -3.32
CA ILE A 84 -4.71 8.28 -2.15
C ILE A 84 -5.60 9.34 -1.52
N ARG A 85 -6.87 9.01 -1.33
CA ARG A 85 -7.90 9.90 -0.77
C ARG A 85 -8.57 9.23 0.44
N PRO A 86 -7.92 9.21 1.61
CA PRO A 86 -8.44 8.50 2.77
C PRO A 86 -9.65 9.24 3.36
N LYS A 87 -10.78 8.54 3.51
CA LYS A 87 -11.99 9.07 4.15
C LYS A 87 -12.29 8.32 5.44
N SER A 88 -12.15 9.00 6.57
CA SER A 88 -12.41 8.38 7.88
C SER A 88 -13.92 8.20 8.14
N ARG A 89 -14.29 7.08 8.76
CA ARG A 89 -15.64 6.71 9.18
C ARG A 89 -15.63 6.05 10.55
N PHE A 90 -16.44 6.55 11.47
CA PHE A 90 -16.73 5.86 12.73
C PHE A 90 -17.96 4.96 12.54
N LEU A 91 -17.85 3.70 12.97
CA LEU A 91 -18.84 2.64 12.74
C LEU A 91 -19.22 1.95 14.08
N GLY A 92 -19.21 2.69 15.19
CA GLY A 92 -19.48 2.15 16.52
C GLY A 92 -18.25 1.47 17.12
N ASN A 93 -18.27 0.15 17.34
CA ASN A 93 -17.09 -0.60 17.81
C ASN A 93 -16.03 -0.82 16.71
N SER A 94 -16.04 -0.02 15.65
CA SER A 94 -15.06 -0.03 14.57
C SER A 94 -14.83 1.37 14.03
N ALA A 95 -13.63 1.64 13.54
CA ALA A 95 -13.32 2.79 12.70
C ALA A 95 -12.81 2.27 11.35
N ALA A 96 -13.17 2.95 10.27
CA ALA A 96 -12.74 2.61 8.93
C ALA A 96 -12.06 3.80 8.26
N THR A 97 -11.01 3.54 7.49
CA THR A 97 -10.47 4.46 6.51
C THR A 97 -10.89 3.95 5.15
N LEU A 98 -11.83 4.66 4.52
CA LEU A 98 -12.22 4.36 3.16
C LEU A 98 -11.12 4.86 2.22
N MET A 99 -10.45 3.96 1.52
CA MET A 99 -9.30 4.24 0.68
C MET A 99 -9.79 4.51 -0.75
N GLN A 100 -10.15 5.76 -1.02
CA GLN A 100 -10.45 6.20 -2.37
C GLN A 100 -9.16 6.58 -3.12
N GLY A 101 -9.25 6.71 -4.44
CA GLY A 101 -8.12 6.97 -5.32
C GLY A 101 -7.82 5.77 -6.22
N GLU A 102 -6.85 5.94 -7.10
CA GLU A 102 -6.47 4.94 -8.10
C GLU A 102 -4.95 4.91 -8.24
N SER A 103 -4.38 3.71 -8.33
CA SER A 103 -3.00 3.48 -8.78
C SER A 103 -2.98 2.98 -10.21
N LYS A 104 -2.04 3.47 -11.01
CA LYS A 104 -1.80 3.03 -12.38
C LYS A 104 -0.40 2.45 -12.48
N ILE A 105 -0.29 1.24 -12.99
CA ILE A 105 0.98 0.64 -13.41
C ILE A 105 1.06 0.74 -14.93
N ILE A 106 2.13 1.36 -15.41
CA ILE A 106 2.37 1.65 -16.81
C ILE A 106 3.70 1.02 -17.21
N PHE A 107 3.68 0.23 -18.29
CA PHE A 107 4.89 -0.29 -18.91
C PHE A 107 5.27 0.58 -20.11
N THR A 108 6.37 1.33 -20.01
CA THR A 108 6.77 2.32 -21.05
C THR A 108 7.14 1.68 -22.38
N ASN A 109 7.56 0.42 -22.37
CA ASN A 109 7.82 -0.39 -23.57
C ASN A 109 6.55 -1.00 -24.20
N ARG A 110 5.37 -0.78 -23.60
CA ARG A 110 4.07 -1.29 -24.05
C ARG A 110 3.03 -0.18 -24.01
N PRO A 111 3.12 0.82 -24.91
CA PRO A 111 2.19 1.95 -24.91
C PRO A 111 0.75 1.46 -25.06
N GLY A 112 -0.15 2.01 -24.24
CA GLY A 112 -1.57 1.65 -24.20
C GLY A 112 -1.93 0.54 -23.20
N GLU A 113 -0.96 -0.20 -22.68
CA GLU A 113 -1.22 -1.21 -21.63
C GLU A 113 -1.09 -0.60 -20.23
N ILE A 114 -2.23 -0.32 -19.59
CA ILE A 114 -2.30 0.33 -18.28
C ILE A 114 -3.11 -0.55 -17.32
N TYR A 115 -2.52 -0.90 -16.19
CA TYR A 115 -3.21 -1.62 -15.12
C TYR A 115 -3.69 -0.61 -14.08
N ARG A 116 -5.01 -0.59 -13.84
CA ARG A 116 -5.66 0.29 -12.86
C ARG A 116 -6.00 -0.51 -11.61
N ILE A 117 -5.68 0.04 -10.45
CA ILE A 117 -5.78 -0.65 -9.17
C ILE A 117 -6.42 0.28 -8.14
N GLU A 118 -7.48 -0.21 -7.51
CA GLU A 118 -8.13 0.41 -6.35
C GLU A 118 -7.57 -0.17 -5.05
N MET A 119 -7.58 0.64 -4.00
CA MET A 119 -7.11 0.24 -2.67
C MET A 119 -8.24 -0.36 -1.83
N PRO A 120 -7.99 -1.42 -1.04
CA PRO A 120 -8.95 -1.91 -0.06
C PRO A 120 -9.13 -0.92 1.09
N ASN A 121 -10.33 -0.85 1.67
CA ASN A 121 -10.53 -0.10 2.91
C ASN A 121 -9.82 -0.78 4.10
N VAL A 122 -9.42 0.05 5.05
CA VAL A 122 -8.75 -0.38 6.28
C VAL A 122 -9.70 -0.22 7.47
N TYR A 123 -9.88 -1.27 8.26
CA TYR A 123 -10.75 -1.28 9.43
C TYR A 123 -9.94 -1.50 10.70
N ALA A 124 -10.14 -0.64 11.70
CA ALA A 124 -9.77 -0.89 13.08
C ALA A 124 -11.01 -1.41 13.82
N ARG A 125 -10.98 -2.68 14.23
CA ARG A 125 -12.04 -3.34 15.02
C ARG A 125 -11.72 -3.28 16.50
N GLY A 126 -12.75 -3.36 17.35
CA GLY A 126 -12.58 -3.45 18.80
C GLY A 126 -12.04 -2.16 19.42
N ILE A 127 -12.42 -1.00 18.87
CA ILE A 127 -11.94 0.30 19.33
C ILE A 127 -12.55 0.74 20.66
N LEU A 128 -13.75 0.24 21.01
CA LEU A 128 -14.42 0.50 22.29
C LEU A 128 -14.41 -0.73 23.19
N PHE A 129 -14.63 -1.92 22.63
CA PHE A 129 -14.73 -3.18 23.37
C PHE A 129 -13.98 -4.32 22.67
N GLY A 130 -13.19 -5.07 23.45
CA GLY A 130 -12.41 -6.21 22.97
C GLY A 130 -10.98 -5.85 22.58
N ARG A 131 -10.29 -6.77 21.90
CA ARG A 131 -8.93 -6.56 21.43
C ARG A 131 -8.94 -5.77 20.12
N MET A 132 -8.16 -4.69 20.05
CA MET A 132 -8.05 -3.90 18.84
C MET A 132 -7.29 -4.67 17.74
N VAL A 133 -7.88 -4.77 16.55
CA VAL A 133 -7.33 -5.51 15.39
C VAL A 133 -7.49 -4.67 14.12
N MET A 134 -6.50 -4.76 13.23
CA MET A 134 -6.55 -4.11 11.91
C MET A 134 -6.86 -5.13 10.82
N GLU A 135 -7.84 -4.82 9.97
CA GLU A 135 -8.32 -5.66 8.86
C GLU A 135 -8.36 -4.86 7.55
N LEU A 136 -8.21 -5.54 6.42
CA LEU A 136 -8.44 -4.99 5.07
C LEU A 136 -9.76 -5.58 4.54
N GLY A 137 -10.65 -4.77 3.96
CA GLY A 137 -11.95 -5.25 3.49
C GLY A 137 -12.64 -4.31 2.50
N ASP A 138 -13.74 -4.81 1.88
CA ASP A 138 -14.85 -4.09 1.20
C ASP A 138 -15.62 -5.00 0.24
N ASN A 139 -14.95 -6.01 -0.33
CA ASN A 139 -15.56 -7.08 -1.14
C ASN A 139 -15.37 -8.46 -0.51
N SER A 140 -15.07 -8.50 0.80
CA SER A 140 -14.83 -9.71 1.59
C SER A 140 -15.75 -9.74 2.80
N THR A 141 -16.72 -10.66 2.77
CA THR A 141 -17.61 -10.99 3.90
C THR A 141 -16.84 -11.75 4.97
N GLY A 142 -16.13 -11.02 5.82
CA GLY A 142 -15.40 -11.58 6.96
C GLY A 142 -16.26 -11.75 8.21
N PHE A 143 -17.26 -12.63 8.20
CA PHE A 143 -17.88 -13.13 9.45
C PHE A 143 -18.26 -14.62 9.46
N PHE A 144 -18.10 -15.37 8.35
CA PHE A 144 -18.55 -16.77 8.31
C PHE A 144 -17.45 -17.83 8.46
N THR A 145 -16.16 -17.47 8.43
CA THR A 145 -15.06 -18.47 8.45
C THR A 145 -14.08 -18.35 9.62
N GLY A 146 -14.15 -17.31 10.45
CA GLY A 146 -13.27 -17.13 11.62
C GLY A 146 -11.78 -16.90 11.31
N ALA A 147 -11.39 -16.80 10.03
CA ALA A 147 -10.00 -16.69 9.61
C ALA A 147 -9.61 -15.23 9.30
N TYR A 148 -8.90 -14.59 10.23
CA TYR A 148 -8.33 -13.25 10.04
C TYR A 148 -7.37 -13.17 8.85
N ASN A 149 -7.36 -12.00 8.20
CA ASN A 149 -6.50 -11.66 7.06
C ASN A 149 -6.65 -12.58 5.83
N SER A 150 -7.78 -13.28 5.71
CA SER A 150 -8.06 -14.13 4.55
C SER A 150 -8.30 -13.29 3.31
N ILE A 151 -7.85 -13.78 2.16
CA ILE A 151 -8.12 -13.21 0.85
C ILE A 151 -8.80 -14.25 -0.04
N TYR A 152 -9.77 -13.78 -0.84
CA TYR A 152 -10.41 -14.53 -1.89
C TYR A 152 -10.56 -13.64 -3.11
N GLY A 153 -10.26 -14.16 -4.30
CA GLY A 153 -10.44 -13.42 -5.54
C GLY A 153 -10.46 -14.34 -6.75
N LYS A 154 -11.00 -13.85 -7.86
CA LYS A 154 -10.95 -14.54 -9.16
C LYS A 154 -10.33 -13.62 -10.20
N ILE A 155 -9.51 -14.19 -11.07
CA ILE A 155 -9.01 -13.52 -12.27
C ILE A 155 -9.91 -13.96 -13.41
N LYS A 156 -10.53 -12.99 -14.08
CA LYS A 156 -11.51 -13.22 -15.14
C LYS A 156 -11.09 -12.54 -16.43
N ARG A 157 -11.47 -13.14 -17.56
CA ARG A 157 -11.45 -12.46 -18.85
C ARG A 157 -12.65 -11.52 -18.91
N GLU A 158 -12.41 -10.23 -19.02
CA GLU A 158 -13.48 -9.23 -18.98
C GLU A 158 -14.50 -9.41 -20.12
N SER A 159 -14.02 -9.72 -21.33
CA SER A 159 -14.88 -9.87 -22.51
C SER A 159 -15.86 -11.04 -22.44
N THR A 160 -15.54 -12.10 -21.69
CA THR A 160 -16.38 -13.32 -21.61
C THR A 160 -16.94 -13.56 -20.21
N GLY A 161 -16.42 -12.89 -19.18
CA GLY A 161 -16.71 -13.18 -17.77
C GLY A 161 -16.12 -14.49 -17.25
N GLU A 162 -15.40 -15.24 -18.09
CA GLU A 162 -14.79 -16.52 -17.77
C GLU A 162 -13.75 -16.36 -16.66
N ALA A 163 -13.87 -17.17 -15.61
CA ALA A 163 -12.87 -17.22 -14.55
C ALA A 163 -11.73 -18.15 -14.93
N LEU A 164 -10.52 -17.61 -14.98
CA LEU A 164 -9.30 -18.33 -15.37
C LEU A 164 -8.52 -18.83 -14.15
N TYR A 165 -8.46 -18.01 -13.09
CA TYR A 165 -7.77 -18.37 -11.85
C TYR A 165 -8.57 -17.97 -10.61
N GLU A 166 -8.29 -18.67 -9.53
CA GLU A 166 -8.78 -18.36 -8.19
C GLU A 166 -7.59 -18.10 -7.25
N ILE A 167 -7.68 -17.03 -6.44
CA ILE A 167 -6.70 -16.65 -5.43
C ILE A 167 -7.31 -16.90 -4.05
N THR A 168 -6.55 -17.57 -3.19
CA THR A 168 -6.96 -17.89 -1.81
C THR A 168 -5.77 -17.75 -0.85
N GLY A 169 -6.03 -17.79 0.45
CA GLY A 169 -4.98 -17.81 1.49
C GLY A 169 -5.08 -16.60 2.40
N LYS A 170 -3.95 -16.13 2.93
CA LYS A 170 -3.89 -14.97 3.81
C LYS A 170 -2.86 -13.98 3.32
N TRP A 171 -3.24 -12.71 3.20
CA TRP A 171 -2.34 -11.65 2.73
C TRP A 171 -1.16 -11.38 3.67
N SER A 172 -1.25 -11.85 4.92
CA SER A 172 -0.21 -11.74 5.94
C SER A 172 0.60 -13.02 6.15
N ASP A 173 0.44 -14.03 5.30
CA ASP A 173 1.08 -15.35 5.44
C ASP A 173 1.34 -15.94 4.03
N ILE A 174 0.67 -17.04 3.66
CA ILE A 174 0.79 -17.64 2.33
C ILE A 174 -0.48 -17.40 1.51
N MET A 175 -0.29 -16.97 0.26
CA MET A 175 -1.32 -16.85 -0.77
C MET A 175 -1.09 -17.89 -1.87
N TYR A 176 -2.17 -18.47 -2.36
CA TYR A 176 -2.19 -19.50 -3.39
C TYR A 176 -2.97 -19.01 -4.62
N ILE A 177 -2.57 -19.52 -5.77
CA ILE A 177 -3.30 -19.36 -7.03
C ILE A 177 -3.65 -20.73 -7.59
N LYS A 178 -4.88 -20.89 -8.07
CA LYS A 178 -5.37 -22.11 -8.71
C LYS A 178 -5.79 -21.81 -10.13
N ASN A 179 -5.24 -22.54 -11.10
CA ASN A 179 -5.73 -22.55 -12.47
C ASN A 179 -7.05 -23.32 -12.51
N LEU A 180 -8.11 -22.70 -13.03
CA LEU A 180 -9.46 -23.29 -13.02
C LEU A 180 -9.70 -24.29 -14.15
N GLU A 181 -8.91 -24.24 -15.22
CA GLU A 181 -8.94 -25.20 -16.32
C GLU A 181 -8.24 -26.51 -15.93
N THR A 182 -7.01 -26.41 -15.41
CA THR A 182 -6.21 -27.60 -15.07
C THR A 182 -6.45 -28.11 -13.65
N GLY A 183 -7.06 -27.29 -12.79
CA GLY A 183 -7.22 -27.57 -11.37
C GLY A 183 -5.93 -27.43 -10.55
N GLN A 184 -4.79 -27.15 -11.19
CA GLN A 184 -3.49 -27.04 -10.54
C GLN A 184 -3.46 -25.86 -9.57
N LYS A 185 -3.00 -26.10 -8.35
CA LYS A 185 -2.84 -25.10 -7.29
C LYS A 185 -1.37 -24.96 -6.93
N GLU A 186 -0.90 -23.72 -6.84
CA GLU A 186 0.48 -23.40 -6.50
C GLU A 186 0.56 -22.20 -5.53
N VAL A 187 1.75 -22.00 -4.95
CA VAL A 187 2.02 -20.83 -4.09
C VAL A 187 2.18 -19.60 -4.97
N LEU A 188 1.33 -18.60 -4.77
CA LEU A 188 1.42 -17.30 -5.45
C LEU A 188 2.45 -16.40 -4.75
N PHE A 189 2.42 -16.36 -3.42
CA PHE A 189 3.32 -15.55 -2.61
C PHE A 189 3.39 -16.10 -1.17
N SER A 190 4.59 -16.06 -0.60
CA SER A 190 4.89 -16.46 0.78
C SER A 190 5.59 -15.29 1.47
N VAL A 191 5.03 -14.81 2.58
CA VAL A 191 5.62 -13.72 3.37
C VAL A 191 6.96 -14.14 3.95
N GLN A 192 7.10 -15.40 4.35
CA GLN A 192 8.32 -15.96 4.95
C GLN A 192 9.51 -15.96 3.99
N ASP A 193 9.23 -16.16 2.70
CA ASP A 193 10.26 -16.21 1.65
C ASP A 193 10.49 -14.85 0.97
N SER A 194 9.77 -13.81 1.42
CA SER A 194 9.81 -12.50 0.78
C SER A 194 11.12 -11.77 1.07
N LYS A 195 11.69 -11.15 0.03
CA LYS A 195 12.87 -10.29 0.13
C LYS A 195 12.45 -8.84 -0.08
N ILE A 196 12.68 -8.00 0.92
CA ILE A 196 12.33 -6.58 0.87
C ILE A 196 13.55 -5.77 0.46
N CYS A 197 13.48 -5.09 -0.68
CA CYS A 197 14.45 -4.07 -1.06
C CYS A 197 14.17 -2.79 -0.25
N GLN A 198 15.12 -2.38 0.57
CA GLN A 198 14.98 -1.19 1.41
C GLN A 198 15.13 0.08 0.58
N LYS A 199 14.28 1.06 0.87
CA LYS A 199 14.39 2.40 0.30
C LYS A 199 15.50 3.19 0.97
N THR A 200 16.20 3.99 0.18
CA THR A 200 17.14 5.01 0.65
C THR A 200 16.47 6.37 0.59
N VAL A 201 16.72 7.20 1.60
CA VAL A 201 16.22 8.57 1.72
C VAL A 201 17.40 9.44 2.15
N ALA A 202 17.43 10.69 1.70
CA ALA A 202 18.48 11.62 2.10
C ALA A 202 18.56 11.76 3.64
N PRO A 203 19.77 11.97 4.20
CA PRO A 203 19.93 12.34 5.61
C PRO A 203 19.04 13.54 5.98
N GLU A 204 18.55 13.59 7.21
CA GLU A 204 17.62 14.64 7.66
C GLU A 204 18.16 16.07 7.45
N GLY A 205 19.47 16.27 7.65
CA GLY A 205 20.11 17.58 7.43
C GLY A 205 20.19 18.03 5.97
N GLU A 206 19.97 17.13 5.02
CA GLU A 206 19.93 17.42 3.57
C GLU A 206 18.49 17.53 3.04
N GLN A 207 17.49 17.22 3.86
CA GLN A 207 16.08 17.30 3.49
C GLN A 207 15.55 18.72 3.64
N GLU A 208 14.54 19.07 2.84
CA GLU A 208 13.85 20.36 2.92
C GLU A 208 12.89 20.39 4.13
N GLU A 209 12.49 21.58 4.59
CA GLU A 209 11.70 21.73 5.83
C GLU A 209 10.34 21.01 5.78
N ASN A 210 9.70 21.00 4.61
CA ASN A 210 8.43 20.31 4.34
C ASN A 210 8.61 18.89 3.82
N GLU A 211 9.83 18.32 3.85
CA GLU A 211 10.04 16.91 3.50
C GLU A 211 9.69 16.02 4.71
N SER A 212 8.83 15.02 4.51
CA SER A 212 8.09 14.33 5.58
C SER A 212 8.94 13.86 6.77
N ARG A 213 10.16 13.34 6.54
CA ARG A 213 10.96 12.83 7.67
C ARG A 213 11.52 13.96 8.52
N ARG A 214 11.98 15.04 7.89
CA ARG A 214 12.46 16.24 8.61
C ARG A 214 11.31 16.94 9.32
N LEU A 215 10.18 17.14 8.64
CA LEU A 215 9.00 17.78 9.20
C LEU A 215 8.51 17.06 10.47
N TRP A 216 8.37 15.74 10.41
CA TRP A 216 7.84 14.93 11.51
C TRP A 216 8.92 14.34 12.44
N SER A 217 10.17 14.80 12.35
CA SER A 217 11.34 14.25 13.06
C SER A 217 11.17 14.28 14.59
N LYS A 218 10.76 15.44 15.13
CA LYS A 218 10.58 15.66 16.57
C LYS A 218 9.42 14.84 17.13
N VAL A 219 8.28 14.84 16.45
CA VAL A 219 7.11 14.00 16.79
C VAL A 219 7.53 12.52 16.82
N THR A 220 8.25 12.06 15.80
CA THR A 220 8.72 10.67 15.70
C THR A 220 9.70 10.33 16.82
N SER A 221 10.65 11.22 17.12
CA SER A 221 11.63 11.03 18.20
C SER A 221 10.95 10.94 19.58
N ALA A 222 9.97 11.81 19.84
CA ALA A 222 9.18 11.78 21.07
C ALA A 222 8.37 10.48 21.21
N LEU A 223 7.74 10.00 20.13
CA LEU A 223 7.02 8.72 20.11
C LEU A 223 7.95 7.51 20.34
N ILE A 224 9.16 7.51 19.77
CA ILE A 224 10.17 6.48 20.03
C ILE A 224 10.58 6.50 21.51
N GLY A 225 10.80 7.69 22.07
CA GLY A 225 11.08 7.91 23.48
C GLY A 225 9.89 7.68 24.42
N ARG A 226 8.70 7.35 23.88
CA ARG A 226 7.43 7.19 24.61
C ARG A 226 7.00 8.44 25.40
N ASN A 227 7.46 9.61 25.01
CA ASN A 227 7.01 10.88 25.56
C ASN A 227 5.79 11.37 24.76
N LEU A 228 4.59 10.99 25.22
CA LEU A 228 3.35 11.27 24.51
C LEU A 228 2.95 12.75 24.58
N ASP A 229 3.30 13.43 25.67
CA ASP A 229 3.01 14.86 25.85
C ASP A 229 3.82 15.67 24.84
N LEU A 230 5.15 15.47 24.81
CA LEU A 230 6.01 16.12 23.82
C LEU A 230 5.62 15.78 22.37
N ALA A 231 5.23 14.52 22.11
CA ALA A 231 4.76 14.14 20.78
C ALA A 231 3.48 14.89 20.38
N THR A 232 2.59 15.17 21.34
CA THR A 232 1.36 15.93 21.12
C THR A 232 1.66 17.41 20.92
N ASP A 233 2.56 17.98 21.71
CA ASP A 233 2.96 19.38 21.59
C ASP A 233 3.61 19.66 20.23
N GLU A 234 4.62 18.85 19.84
CA GLU A 234 5.31 19.00 18.56
C GLU A 234 4.37 18.75 17.36
N LYS A 235 3.39 17.84 17.51
CA LYS A 235 2.37 17.61 16.48
C LYS A 235 1.46 18.82 16.33
N THR A 236 0.99 19.38 17.44
CA THR A 236 0.13 20.58 17.45
C THR A 236 0.85 21.76 16.80
N LEU A 237 2.14 21.96 17.11
CA LEU A 237 2.95 23.00 16.48
C LEU A 237 3.02 22.88 14.95
N ILE A 238 3.11 21.65 14.41
CA ILE A 238 3.10 21.43 12.95
C ILE A 238 1.72 21.74 12.37
N GLU A 239 0.65 21.27 13.01
CA GLU A 239 -0.72 21.43 12.54
C GLU A 239 -1.24 22.87 12.63
N ASP A 240 -0.84 23.65 13.63
CA ASP A 240 -1.24 25.05 13.79
C ASP A 240 -0.54 26.00 12.80
N ASN A 241 0.58 25.57 12.21
CA ASN A 241 1.34 26.32 11.20
C ASN A 241 0.83 26.06 9.75
N GLN A 242 -0.36 25.49 9.59
CA GLN A 242 -0.99 25.12 8.32
C GLN A 242 -2.36 25.76 8.14
#